data_AF-A0AAP7N5G3-F1
#
_entry.id   AF-A0AAP7N5G3-F1
#
_cell.length_a   1.000
_cell.length_b   1.000
_cell.length_c   1.000
_cell.angle_alpha   90.00
_cell.angle_beta   90.00
_cell.angle_gamma   90.00
#
_symmetry.space_group_name_H-M   'P 1'
#
loop_
_entity.id
_entity.type
_entity.pdbx_description
1 polymer ?
#
loop_
_entity_poly.entity_id
_entity_poly.type
_entity_poly.pdbx_seq_one_letter_code
_entity_poly.pdbx_strand_id
1 'polypeptide(L)'
;MSKFGKQKTVKIQGIEYTLQHPGTRRMVEIQDEAININTGRPTSSQLYELYMKEVVVNPKVNFEYFDEHAGFNELMYEVSTFLSDETVETKAVLQKEGE
;
A
#
# COMPACT_ATOMS: atom_id res chain seq x y z
N MET A 1 -15.56 8.85 8.50
CA MET A 1 -15.83 7.41 8.68
C MET A 1 -14.50 6.69 8.82
N SER A 2 -14.31 5.89 9.87
CA SER A 2 -13.05 5.21 10.18
C SER A 2 -12.68 4.21 9.09
N LYS A 3 -11.57 4.46 8.38
CA LYS A 3 -11.02 3.66 7.27
C LYS A 3 -10.14 2.48 7.74
N PHE A 4 -10.20 2.18 9.04
CA PHE A 4 -9.41 1.12 9.67
C PHE A 4 -10.10 -0.23 9.45
N GLY A 5 -9.41 -1.19 8.85
CA GLY A 5 -9.90 -2.56 8.70
C GLY A 5 -10.65 -2.87 7.39
N LYS A 6 -10.62 -1.99 6.38
CA LYS A 6 -11.04 -2.40 5.03
C LYS A 6 -10.10 -3.50 4.54
N GLN A 7 -10.67 -4.58 4.01
CA GLN A 7 -9.90 -5.66 3.38
C GLN A 7 -10.28 -5.78 1.90
N LYS A 8 -9.31 -6.09 1.05
CA LYS A 8 -9.50 -6.37 -0.37
C LYS A 8 -8.72 -7.61 -0.73
N THR A 9 -9.39 -8.57 -1.35
CA THR A 9 -8.72 -9.72 -1.97
C THR A 9 -8.38 -9.37 -3.42
N VAL A 10 -7.13 -9.61 -3.81
CA VAL A 10 -6.61 -9.39 -5.15
C VAL A 10 -5.97 -10.67 -5.64
N LYS A 11 -6.22 -11.04 -6.89
CA LYS A 11 -5.65 -12.25 -7.48
C LYS A 11 -4.55 -11.85 -8.46
N ILE A 12 -3.31 -12.20 -8.14
CA ILE A 12 -2.13 -11.81 -8.91
C ILE A 12 -1.37 -13.06 -9.30
N GLN A 13 -1.12 -13.22 -10.60
CA GLN A 13 -0.43 -14.41 -11.16
C GLN A 13 -1.05 -15.75 -10.70
N GLY A 14 -2.37 -15.77 -10.45
CA GLY A 14 -3.09 -16.96 -10.00
C GLY A 14 -3.12 -17.17 -8.48
N ILE A 15 -2.43 -16.33 -7.71
CA ILE A 15 -2.35 -16.38 -6.25
C ILE A 15 -3.29 -15.34 -5.65
N GLU A 16 -4.10 -15.74 -4.68
CA GLU A 16 -4.99 -14.85 -3.96
C GLU A 16 -4.27 -14.20 -2.78
N TYR A 17 -4.24 -12.87 -2.79
CA TYR A 17 -3.68 -12.03 -1.73
C TYR A 17 -4.77 -11.22 -1.08
N THR A 18 -4.82 -11.23 0.24
CA THR A 18 -5.67 -10.42 1.08
C THR A 18 -4.86 -9.22 1.55
N LEU A 19 -5.30 -8.04 1.11
CA LEU A 19 -4.81 -6.74 1.53
C LEU A 19 -5.72 -6.20 2.62
N GLN A 20 -5.16 -5.56 3.65
CA GLN A 20 -5.89 -4.91 4.72
C GLN A 20 -5.36 -3.50 4.93
N HIS A 21 -6.27 -2.52 5.03
CA HIS A 21 -5.92 -1.13 5.24
C HIS A 21 -5.57 -0.90 6.72
N PRO A 22 -4.29 -0.61 7.05
CA PRO A 22 -3.84 -0.47 8.44
C PRO A 22 -4.28 0.85 9.07
N GLY A 23 -4.96 1.71 8.30
CA GLY A 23 -5.47 3.01 8.72
C GLY A 23 -4.54 4.16 8.33
N THR A 24 -5.11 5.36 8.20
CA THR A 24 -4.39 6.57 7.74
C THR A 24 -3.20 6.91 8.64
N ARG A 25 -3.33 6.72 9.96
CA ARG A 25 -2.22 6.96 10.90
C ARG A 25 -1.04 6.04 10.63
N ARG A 26 -1.29 4.73 10.48
CA ARG A 26 -0.24 3.75 10.23
C ARG A 26 0.41 3.95 8.86
N MET A 27 -0.34 4.39 7.85
CA MET A 27 0.24 4.76 6.55
C MET A 27 1.24 5.93 6.64
N VAL A 28 0.95 6.94 7.45
CA VAL A 28 1.88 8.06 7.67
C VAL A 28 3.13 7.55 8.39
N GLU A 29 2.96 6.69 9.40
CA GLU A 29 4.09 6.05 10.09
C GLU A 29 4.93 5.20 9.13
N ILE A 30 4.32 4.41 8.24
CA ILE A 30 5.04 3.61 7.25
C ILE A 30 5.87 4.49 6.30
N GLN A 31 5.34 5.64 5.88
CA GLN A 31 6.08 6.57 5.03
C GLN A 31 7.26 7.20 5.78
N ASP A 32 7.07 7.52 7.06
CA ASP A 32 8.11 8.09 7.92
C ASP A 32 9.20 7.04 8.22
N GLU A 33 8.81 5.80 8.55
CA GLU A 33 9.72 4.66 8.77
C GLU A 33 10.48 4.28 7.49
N ALA A 34 9.88 4.48 6.30
CA ALA A 34 10.55 4.23 5.03
C ALA A 34 11.64 5.27 4.70
N ILE A 35 11.77 6.36 5.46
CA ILE A 35 12.85 7.35 5.32
C ILE A 35 14.12 6.75 5.88
N ASN A 36 15.13 6.60 5.03
CA ASN A 36 16.43 6.15 5.48
C ASN A 36 17.11 7.26 6.30
N ILE A 37 17.33 6.99 7.60
CA ILE A 37 17.95 7.93 8.54
C ILE A 37 19.38 8.36 8.14
N ASN A 38 20.09 7.55 7.33
CA ASN A 38 21.46 7.86 6.90
C ASN A 38 21.49 8.82 5.72
N THR A 39 20.51 8.72 4.81
CA THR A 39 20.46 9.55 3.59
C THR A 39 19.38 10.62 3.62
N GLY A 40 18.47 10.58 4.61
CA GLY A 40 17.31 11.47 4.73
C GLY A 40 16.34 11.35 3.55
N ARG A 41 16.38 10.21 2.83
CA ARG A 41 15.61 10.00 1.61
C ARG A 41 14.66 8.81 1.79
N PRO A 42 13.43 8.89 1.25
CA PRO A 42 12.53 7.75 1.23
C PRO A 42 13.15 6.62 0.41
N THR A 43 13.17 5.43 1.00
CA THR A 43 13.64 4.22 0.36
C THR A 43 12.43 3.40 -0.06
N SER A 44 12.23 3.27 -1.37
CA SER A 44 11.16 2.43 -1.93
C SER A 44 11.25 0.98 -1.44
N SER A 45 12.47 0.45 -1.25
CA SER A 45 12.69 -0.89 -0.70
C SER A 45 12.05 -1.05 0.70
N GLN A 46 12.33 -0.14 1.65
CA GLN A 46 11.72 -0.22 2.98
C GLN A 46 10.21 0.00 2.93
N LEU A 47 9.76 0.92 2.08
CA LEU A 47 8.33 1.19 1.90
C LEU A 47 7.57 -0.06 1.43
N TYR A 48 8.09 -0.74 0.41
CA TYR A 48 7.50 -1.96 -0.12
C TYR A 48 7.56 -3.11 0.88
N GLU A 49 8.63 -3.21 1.67
CA GLU A 49 8.71 -4.18 2.77
C GLU A 49 7.58 -3.98 3.79
N LEU A 50 7.41 -2.74 4.24
CA LEU A 50 6.38 -2.37 5.21
C LEU A 50 4.97 -2.61 4.63
N TYR A 51 4.76 -2.34 3.34
CA TYR A 51 3.50 -2.67 2.67
C TYR A 51 3.23 -4.17 2.65
N MET A 52 4.21 -5.00 2.29
CA MET A 52 4.04 -6.46 2.35
C MET A 52 3.76 -6.97 3.77
N LYS A 53 4.39 -6.35 4.77
CA LYS A 53 4.28 -6.80 6.16
C LYS A 53 2.99 -6.37 6.87
N GLU A 54 2.57 -5.13 6.65
CA GLU A 54 1.46 -4.49 7.36
C GLU A 54 0.17 -4.46 6.55
N VAL A 55 0.26 -4.42 5.20
CA VAL A 55 -0.90 -4.35 4.31
C VAL A 55 -1.27 -5.72 3.79
N VAL A 56 -0.31 -6.58 3.42
CA VAL A 56 -0.62 -7.94 2.97
C VAL A 56 -0.78 -8.85 4.19
N VAL A 57 -2.02 -9.20 4.52
CA VAL A 57 -2.30 -10.05 5.68
C VAL A 57 -2.20 -11.53 5.36
N ASN A 58 -2.48 -11.93 4.10
CA ASN A 58 -2.38 -13.33 3.69
C ASN A 58 -2.28 -13.50 2.17
N PRO A 59 -1.44 -14.41 1.63
CA PRO A 59 -0.28 -15.00 2.28
C PRO A 59 0.75 -13.92 2.62
N LYS A 60 1.47 -14.10 3.74
CA LYS A 60 2.60 -13.22 4.07
C LYS A 60 3.71 -13.44 3.06
N VAL A 61 3.98 -12.40 2.28
CA VAL A 61 5.02 -12.38 1.26
C VAL A 61 6.15 -11.46 1.67
N ASN A 62 7.36 -11.73 1.17
CA ASN A 62 8.55 -10.91 1.35
C ASN A 62 9.30 -10.83 0.03
N PHE A 63 10.36 -10.02 -0.04
CA PHE A 63 11.19 -9.93 -1.25
C PHE A 63 11.71 -11.28 -1.73
N GLU A 64 12.15 -12.15 -0.82
CA GLU A 64 12.63 -13.50 -1.16
C GLU A 64 11.55 -14.34 -1.88
N TYR A 65 10.29 -14.20 -1.47
CA TYR A 65 9.18 -14.89 -2.12
C TYR A 65 9.02 -14.43 -3.58
N PHE A 66 9.17 -13.13 -3.83
CA PHE A 66 9.05 -12.54 -5.15
C PHE A 66 10.31 -12.67 -6.02
N ASP A 67 11.44 -13.06 -5.44
CA ASP A 67 12.64 -13.44 -6.21
C ASP A 67 12.36 -14.71 -7.02
N GLU A 68 11.57 -15.63 -6.46
CA GLU A 68 11.12 -16.87 -7.13
C GLU A 68 9.74 -16.74 -7.81
N HIS A 69 8.92 -15.76 -7.44
CA HIS A 69 7.56 -15.58 -7.94
C HIS A 69 7.36 -14.22 -8.63
N ALA A 70 6.92 -14.24 -9.89
CA ALA A 70 6.49 -13.03 -10.59
C ALA A 70 5.22 -12.42 -9.95
N GLY A 71 4.99 -11.13 -10.17
CA GLY A 71 3.79 -10.42 -9.71
C GLY A 71 4.02 -9.37 -8.61
N PHE A 72 5.27 -9.16 -8.18
CA PHE A 72 5.63 -8.12 -7.20
C PHE A 72 5.11 -6.73 -7.59
N ASN A 73 5.40 -6.28 -8.81
CA ASN A 73 4.99 -4.95 -9.27
C ASN A 73 3.46 -4.80 -9.34
N GLU A 74 2.73 -5.83 -9.78
CA GLU A 74 1.27 -5.83 -9.75
C GLU A 74 0.74 -5.75 -8.32
N LEU A 75 1.35 -6.48 -7.38
CA LEU A 75 0.94 -6.47 -5.98
C LEU A 75 1.20 -5.12 -5.33
N MET A 76 2.38 -4.53 -5.57
CA MET A 76 2.70 -3.17 -5.11
C MET A 76 1.76 -2.13 -5.71
N TYR A 77 1.40 -2.26 -6.98
CA TYR A 77 0.45 -1.37 -7.64
C TYR A 77 -0.95 -1.52 -7.02
N GLU A 78 -1.47 -2.73 -6.89
CA GLU A 78 -2.76 -2.99 -6.26
C GLU A 78 -2.81 -2.52 -4.80
N VAL A 79 -1.72 -2.71 -4.05
CA VAL A 79 -1.58 -2.18 -2.69
C VAL A 79 -1.60 -0.66 -2.72
N SER A 80 -0.77 -0.02 -3.53
CA SER A 80 -0.72 1.44 -3.63
C SER A 80 -2.07 2.01 -4.06
N THR A 81 -2.75 1.40 -5.03
CA THR A 81 -4.10 1.77 -5.46
C THR A 81 -5.10 1.55 -4.35
N PHE A 82 -5.08 0.41 -3.65
CA PHE A 82 -5.99 0.16 -2.53
C PHE A 82 -5.82 1.17 -1.39
N LEU A 83 -4.59 1.61 -1.14
CA LEU A 83 -4.27 2.67 -0.19
C LEU A 83 -4.61 4.07 -0.75
N SER A 84 -4.53 4.28 -2.06
CA SER A 84 -4.71 5.57 -2.75
C SER A 84 -6.12 5.82 -3.31
N ASP A 85 -6.99 4.81 -3.38
CA ASP A 85 -8.40 4.89 -3.80
C ASP A 85 -9.19 5.88 -2.93
N GLU A 86 -8.62 6.27 -1.80
CA GLU A 86 -9.08 7.34 -0.92
C GLU A 86 -8.82 8.78 -1.45
N THR A 87 -7.91 8.97 -2.41
CA THR A 87 -7.54 10.31 -2.90
C THR A 87 -8.47 10.83 -4.01
N VAL A 88 -9.24 9.96 -4.67
CA VAL A 88 -10.14 10.38 -5.76
C VAL A 88 -11.40 11.05 -5.22
N GLU A 89 -11.87 10.71 -4.02
CA GLU A 89 -12.96 11.43 -3.37
C GLU A 89 -12.55 12.82 -2.85
N THR A 90 -11.25 13.11 -2.69
CA THR A 90 -10.80 14.44 -2.24
C THR A 90 -10.55 15.43 -3.38
N LYS A 91 -10.42 14.97 -4.64
CA LYS A 91 -10.32 15.88 -5.80
C LYS A 91 -11.67 16.24 -6.44
N ALA A 92 -12.72 15.45 -6.22
CA ALA A 92 -14.04 15.73 -6.81
C ALA A 92 -14.81 16.89 -6.12
N VAL A 93 -14.40 17.33 -4.92
CA VAL A 93 -15.09 18.41 -4.18
C VAL A 93 -14.48 19.79 -4.44
N LEU A 94 -13.27 19.89 -5.00
CA LEU A 94 -12.55 21.17 -5.19
C LEU A 94 -12.72 21.80 -6.59
N GLN A 95 -13.54 21.23 -7.48
CA GLN A 95 -13.81 21.79 -8.82
C GLN A 95 -15.23 22.35 -9.02
N LYS A 96 -16.02 22.53 -7.95
CA LYS A 96 -17.38 23.11 -8.04
C LYS A 96 -17.61 24.35 -7.17
N GLU A 97 -16.56 25.09 -6.87
CA GLU A 97 -16.68 26.45 -6.30
C GLU A 97 -15.89 27.41 -7.19
N GLY A 98 -16.47 27.79 -8.32
CA GLY A 98 -15.80 28.68 -9.27
C GLY A 98 -16.50 28.81 -10.61
N GLU A 99 -17.81 29.08 -10.60
CA GLU A 99 -18.53 29.73 -11.72
C GLU A 99 -19.43 30.83 -11.17
#